data_AF-A0A9P4P301-F1
#
_entry.id   AF-A0A9P4P301-F1
#
_cell.length_a   1.000
_cell.length_b   1.000
_cell.length_c   1.000
_cell.angle_alpha   90.00
_cell.angle_beta   90.00
_cell.angle_gamma   90.00
#
_symmetry.space_group_name_H-M   'P 1'
#
loop_
_entity.id
_entity.type
_entity.pdbx_description
1 polymer ?
#
loop_
_entity_poly.entity_id
_entity_poly.type
_entity_poly.pdbx_seq_one_letter_code
_entity_poly.pdbx_strand_id
1 'polypeptide(L)'
;MQPIVLEGSDATGGVLSKKKLDELVRQVTGGPEGATEGLTPEVEEAMLMLADEFVDNVITAACRLAKLRESSTLDIRDIQLILERNYNIRVPGYASDEIRTIRKFHPTPGWTTKMNAVQAAKVMGGKNDI
;
A
#
# COMPACT_ATOMS: atom_id res chain seq x y z
N MET A 1 -0.18 -27.01 -0.48
CA MET A 1 -0.86 -25.75 -0.12
C MET A 1 -2.34 -25.99 -0.32
N GLN A 2 -3.17 -25.93 0.72
CA GLN A 2 -4.62 -25.99 0.51
C GLN A 2 -5.06 -24.70 -0.21
N PRO A 3 -6.01 -24.76 -1.15
CA PRO A 3 -6.55 -23.54 -1.75
C PRO A 3 -7.20 -22.70 -0.65
N ILE A 4 -6.84 -21.42 -0.59
CA ILE A 4 -7.54 -20.46 0.27
C ILE A 4 -8.93 -20.30 -0.33
N VAL A 5 -9.92 -20.93 0.30
CA VAL A 5 -11.32 -20.66 0.02
C VAL A 5 -11.60 -19.29 0.62
N LEU A 6 -11.81 -18.30 -0.23
CA LEU A 6 -12.35 -17.00 0.20
C LEU A 6 -13.77 -17.26 0.68
N GLU A 7 -13.95 -17.49 1.98
CA GLU A 7 -15.24 -17.58 2.65
C GLU A 7 -15.88 -16.18 2.76
N GLY A 8 -16.01 -15.51 1.62
CA GLY A 8 -16.43 -14.13 1.46
C GLY A 8 -17.47 -13.90 0.37
N SER A 9 -17.66 -14.84 -0.56
CA SER A 9 -18.72 -14.73 -1.57
C SER A 9 -20.08 -15.04 -0.95
N ASP A 10 -20.78 -14.02 -0.47
CA ASP A 10 -22.23 -14.08 -0.54
C ASP A 10 -22.66 -14.07 -2.02
N ALA A 11 -23.92 -14.42 -2.29
CA ALA A 11 -24.46 -14.56 -3.65
C ALA A 11 -24.36 -13.28 -4.52
N THR A 12 -23.86 -12.18 -3.94
CA THR A 12 -23.66 -10.85 -4.53
C THR A 12 -22.23 -10.58 -5.02
N GLY A 13 -21.26 -11.46 -4.74
CA GLY A 13 -19.93 -11.40 -5.37
C GLY A 13 -18.93 -10.41 -4.76
N GLY A 14 -19.19 -9.90 -3.55
CA GLY A 14 -18.26 -9.01 -2.83
C GLY A 14 -17.02 -9.75 -2.30
N VAL A 15 -15.92 -9.02 -2.10
CA VAL A 15 -14.66 -9.58 -1.58
C VAL A 15 -14.66 -9.84 -0.07
N LEU A 16 -15.61 -9.23 0.65
CA LEU A 16 -15.77 -9.33 2.10
C LEU A 16 -17.25 -9.53 2.42
N SER A 17 -17.57 -10.45 3.34
CA SER A 17 -18.94 -10.64 3.82
C SER A 17 -19.23 -9.80 5.06
N LYS A 18 -20.50 -9.43 5.27
CA LYS A 18 -20.99 -8.74 6.48
C LYS A 18 -20.54 -9.40 7.78
N LYS A 19 -20.64 -10.74 7.84
CA LYS A 19 -20.20 -11.53 8.99
C LYS A 19 -18.69 -11.38 9.25
N LYS A 20 -17.87 -11.34 8.20
CA LYS A 20 -16.41 -11.16 8.34
C LYS A 20 -16.03 -9.73 8.69
N LEU A 21 -16.79 -8.75 8.19
CA LEU A 21 -16.65 -7.35 8.60
C LEU A 21 -16.97 -7.18 10.09
N ASP A 22 -18.06 -7.77 10.59
CA ASP A 22 -18.41 -7.75 12.02
C ASP A 22 -17.32 -8.40 12.89
N GLU A 23 -16.80 -9.56 12.46
CA GLU A 23 -15.67 -10.22 13.12
C GLU A 23 -14.43 -9.31 13.19
N LEU A 24 -14.12 -8.61 12.08
CA LEU A 24 -13.00 -7.67 12.00
C LEU A 24 -13.20 -6.46 12.92
N VAL A 25 -14.40 -5.90 12.96
CA VAL A 25 -14.73 -4.75 13.82
C VAL A 25 -14.52 -5.12 15.29
N ARG A 26 -14.97 -6.31 15.71
CA ARG A 26 -14.75 -6.79 17.09
C ARG A 26 -13.27 -6.96 17.41
N GLN A 27 -12.47 -7.49 16.47
CA GLN A 27 -11.02 -7.64 16.66
C GLN A 27 -10.30 -6.29 16.80
N VAL A 28 -10.69 -5.28 16.03
CA VAL A 28 -10.02 -3.96 16.02
C VAL A 28 -10.43 -3.11 17.22
N THR A 29 -11.71 -3.13 17.59
CA THR A 29 -12.27 -2.27 18.65
C THR A 29 -12.10 -2.84 20.05
N GLY A 30 -11.72 -4.11 20.18
CA GLY A 30 -11.34 -4.73 21.46
C GLY A 30 -12.48 -4.81 22.50
N GLY A 31 -13.73 -4.65 22.08
CA GLY A 31 -14.86 -4.63 23.00
C GLY A 31 -15.11 -5.99 23.66
N PRO A 32 -15.47 -6.03 24.96
CA PRO A 32 -15.98 -7.25 25.58
C PRO A 32 -17.25 -7.71 24.86
N GLU A 33 -17.53 -9.02 24.88
CA GLU A 33 -18.77 -9.57 24.35
C GLU A 33 -19.98 -8.79 24.94
N GLY A 34 -20.63 -7.97 24.11
CA GLY A 34 -21.81 -7.21 24.48
C GLY A 34 -21.67 -5.68 24.61
N ALA A 35 -20.49 -5.08 24.39
CA ALA A 35 -20.31 -3.61 24.55
C ALA A 35 -19.75 -2.86 23.32
N THR A 36 -19.65 -3.49 22.16
CA THR A 36 -19.38 -2.77 20.90
C THR A 36 -20.71 -2.50 20.21
N GLU A 37 -21.10 -1.23 20.13
CA GLU A 37 -22.03 -0.83 19.07
C GLU A 37 -21.34 -1.18 17.75
N GLY A 38 -21.92 -2.14 17.03
CA GLY A 38 -21.46 -2.49 15.69
C GLY A 38 -21.52 -1.28 14.75
N LEU A 39 -20.99 -1.43 13.55
CA LEU A 39 -21.12 -0.38 12.54
C LEU A 39 -22.61 -0.12 12.26
N THR A 40 -22.96 1.14 12.05
CA THR A 40 -24.29 1.45 11.50
C THR A 40 -24.41 0.84 10.10
N PRO A 41 -25.62 0.48 9.63
CA PRO A 41 -25.79 -0.18 8.32
C PRO A 41 -25.17 0.59 7.15
N GLU A 42 -25.20 1.91 7.21
CA GLU A 42 -24.62 2.80 6.19
C GLU A 42 -23.09 2.71 6.15
N VAL A 43 -22.44 2.65 7.33
CA VAL A 43 -20.99 2.53 7.43
C VAL A 43 -20.55 1.11 7.06
N GLU A 44 -21.33 0.11 7.43
CA GLU A 44 -21.08 -1.28 7.01
C GLU A 44 -21.02 -1.39 5.48
N GLU A 45 -22.02 -0.85 4.78
CA GLU A 45 -22.06 -0.84 3.31
C GLU A 45 -20.89 -0.06 2.70
N ALA A 46 -20.56 1.10 3.27
CA ALA A 46 -19.40 1.89 2.83
C ALA A 46 -18.08 1.12 2.96
N MET A 47 -17.90 0.36 4.05
CA MET A 47 -16.68 -0.44 4.26
C MET A 47 -16.60 -1.62 3.29
N LEU A 48 -17.73 -2.25 2.95
CA LEU A 48 -17.78 -3.31 1.93
C LEU A 48 -17.40 -2.76 0.55
N MET A 49 -17.98 -1.63 0.13
CA MET A 49 -17.63 -0.99 -1.13
C MET A 49 -16.15 -0.58 -1.19
N LEU A 50 -15.61 -0.04 -0.09
CA LEU A 50 -14.19 0.30 0.00
C LEU A 50 -13.28 -0.93 -0.11
N ALA A 51 -13.71 -2.09 0.42
CA ALA A 51 -12.95 -3.33 0.29
C ALA A 51 -12.91 -3.81 -1.17
N ASP A 52 -14.04 -3.77 -1.87
CA ASP A 52 -14.10 -4.12 -3.30
C ASP A 52 -13.21 -3.18 -4.14
N GLU A 53 -13.35 -1.86 -3.95
CA GLU A 53 -12.54 -0.87 -4.66
C GLU A 53 -11.04 -1.03 -4.37
N PHE A 54 -10.69 -1.33 -3.11
CA PHE A 54 -9.30 -1.57 -2.73
C PHE A 54 -8.71 -2.77 -3.48
N VAL A 55 -9.44 -3.88 -3.55
CA VAL A 55 -8.99 -5.09 -4.27
C VAL A 55 -8.83 -4.78 -5.76
N ASP A 56 -9.81 -4.13 -6.39
CA ASP A 56 -9.74 -3.76 -7.80
C ASP A 56 -8.54 -2.86 -8.11
N ASN A 57 -8.29 -1.86 -7.27
CA ASN A 57 -7.15 -0.95 -7.42
C ASN A 57 -5.81 -1.68 -7.27
N VAL A 58 -5.66 -2.52 -6.24
CA VAL A 58 -4.43 -3.29 -6.00
C VAL A 58 -4.17 -4.27 -7.13
N ILE A 59 -5.18 -5.07 -7.53
CA ILE A 59 -5.02 -6.10 -8.56
C ILE A 59 -4.78 -5.47 -9.93
N THR A 60 -5.46 -4.36 -10.26
CA THR A 60 -5.21 -3.63 -11.52
C THR A 60 -3.77 -3.14 -11.60
N ALA A 61 -3.26 -2.52 -10.53
CA ALA A 61 -1.89 -2.03 -10.50
C ALA A 61 -0.87 -3.18 -10.53
N ALA A 62 -1.13 -4.27 -9.81
CA ALA A 62 -0.26 -5.45 -9.77
C ALA A 62 -0.20 -6.15 -11.14
N CYS A 63 -1.34 -6.30 -11.85
CA CYS A 63 -1.38 -6.85 -13.20
C CYS A 63 -0.62 -5.97 -14.22
N ARG A 64 -0.65 -4.64 -14.07
CA ARG A 64 0.19 -3.74 -14.88
C ARG A 64 1.67 -3.99 -14.62
N LEU A 65 2.05 -4.23 -13.37
CA LEU A 65 3.42 -4.53 -12.98
C LEU A 65 3.90 -5.88 -13.53
N ALA A 66 3.04 -6.91 -13.50
CA ALA A 66 3.29 -8.20 -14.13
C ALA A 66 3.55 -8.06 -15.64
N LYS A 67 2.77 -7.22 -16.32
CA LYS A 67 3.00 -6.93 -17.75
C LYS A 67 4.31 -6.17 -18.00
N LEU A 68 4.69 -5.24 -17.13
CA LEU A 68 5.93 -4.44 -17.28
C LEU A 68 7.21 -5.28 -17.17
N ARG A 69 7.16 -6.40 -16.44
CA ARG A 69 8.26 -7.38 -16.39
C ARG A 69 8.18 -8.45 -17.49
N GLU A 70 7.28 -8.26 -18.46
CA GLU A 70 7.03 -9.22 -19.55
C GLU A 70 6.48 -10.58 -19.08
N SER A 71 5.80 -10.61 -17.92
CA SER A 71 5.12 -11.81 -17.42
C SER A 71 3.67 -11.87 -17.90
N SER A 72 3.21 -13.06 -18.29
CA SER A 72 1.80 -13.36 -18.55
C SER A 72 1.04 -13.83 -17.30
N THR A 73 1.71 -13.98 -16.17
CA THR A 73 1.14 -14.42 -14.90
C THR A 73 1.31 -13.35 -13.83
N LEU A 74 0.28 -13.19 -13.00
CA LEU A 74 0.34 -12.34 -11.81
C LEU A 74 1.08 -13.10 -10.71
N ASP A 75 2.22 -12.58 -10.28
CA ASP A 75 3.03 -13.18 -9.22
C ASP A 75 2.83 -12.44 -7.90
N ILE A 76 3.11 -13.12 -6.80
CA ILE A 76 3.05 -12.56 -5.43
C ILE A 76 3.85 -11.25 -5.32
N ARG A 77 5.01 -11.16 -5.98
CA ARG A 77 5.87 -9.95 -5.95
C ARG A 77 5.22 -8.72 -6.59
N ASP A 78 4.25 -8.88 -7.50
CA ASP A 78 3.49 -7.76 -8.05
C ASP A 78 2.63 -7.10 -6.98
N ILE A 79 1.85 -7.93 -6.29
CA ILE A 79 0.89 -7.50 -5.28
C ILE A 79 1.65 -6.86 -4.12
N GLN A 80 2.72 -7.52 -3.66
CA GLN A 80 3.54 -6.99 -2.57
C GLN A 80 4.11 -5.61 -2.87
N LEU A 81 4.62 -5.40 -4.09
CA LEU A 81 5.23 -4.13 -4.45
C LEU A 81 4.21 -2.98 -4.41
N ILE A 82 2.98 -3.23 -4.85
CA ILE A 82 1.88 -2.25 -4.77
C ILE A 82 1.47 -2.00 -3.32
N LEU A 83 1.25 -3.04 -2.53
CA LEU A 83 0.87 -2.91 -1.11
C LEU A 83 1.92 -2.11 -0.32
N GLU A 84 3.20 -2.42 -0.51
CA GLU A 84 4.28 -1.78 0.24
C GLU A 84 4.54 -0.35 -0.21
N ARG A 85 4.56 -0.07 -1.53
CA ARG A 85 4.93 1.26 -2.04
C ARG A 85 3.78 2.26 -2.04
N ASN A 86 2.55 1.81 -2.29
CA ASN A 86 1.42 2.72 -2.44
C ASN A 86 0.60 2.83 -1.14
N TYR A 87 0.49 1.73 -0.39
CA TYR A 87 -0.34 1.67 0.81
C TYR A 87 0.47 1.57 2.10
N ASN A 88 1.80 1.40 2.01
CA ASN A 88 2.68 1.16 3.15
C ASN A 88 2.24 -0.05 4.00
N ILE A 89 1.63 -1.05 3.36
CA ILE A 89 1.20 -2.31 3.97
C ILE A 89 2.27 -3.37 3.69
N ARG A 90 2.76 -4.01 4.74
CA ARG A 90 3.72 -5.13 4.64
C ARG A 90 3.11 -6.38 5.22
N VAL A 91 3.11 -7.45 4.43
CA VAL A 91 2.63 -8.77 4.86
C VAL A 91 3.83 -9.60 5.35
N PRO A 92 3.91 -9.94 6.66
CA PRO A 92 4.98 -10.77 7.19
C PRO A 92 5.04 -12.14 6.51
N GLY A 93 6.24 -12.69 6.34
CA GLY A 93 6.45 -13.99 5.68
C GLY A 93 6.34 -13.96 4.15
N TYR A 94 5.93 -12.83 3.58
CA TYR A 94 5.84 -12.62 2.14
C TYR A 94 6.86 -11.57 1.66
N ALA A 95 7.22 -10.58 2.47
CA ALA A 95 8.08 -9.46 2.08
C ALA A 95 9.31 -9.87 1.23
N SER A 96 9.35 -9.38 -0.02
CA SER A 96 10.49 -9.55 -0.91
C SER A 96 11.66 -8.67 -0.45
N ASP A 97 12.82 -9.30 -0.22
CA ASP A 97 14.09 -8.60 0.00
C ASP A 97 14.46 -7.67 -1.17
N GLU A 98 13.87 -7.85 -2.36
CA GLU A 98 14.10 -7.02 -3.55
C GLU A 98 13.55 -5.59 -3.41
N ILE A 99 12.56 -5.34 -2.54
CA ILE A 99 11.91 -4.03 -2.42
C ILE A 99 12.79 -3.03 -1.66
N ARG A 100 13.77 -3.51 -0.88
CA ARG A 100 14.80 -2.67 -0.25
C ARG A 100 15.92 -2.33 -1.22
N THR A 101 15.59 -1.67 -2.33
CA THR A 101 16.54 -0.74 -2.94
C THR A 101 16.65 0.47 -2.02
N ILE A 102 17.38 0.35 -0.90
CA ILE A 102 18.02 1.49 -0.27
C ILE A 102 19.12 1.92 -1.23
N ARG A 103 18.72 2.59 -2.32
CA ARG A 103 19.66 3.35 -3.14
C ARG A 103 20.11 4.48 -2.24
N LYS A 104 21.27 4.32 -1.59
CA LYS A 104 22.01 5.46 -1.06
C LYS A 104 22.05 6.48 -2.20
N PHE A 105 21.43 7.63 -1.97
CA PHE A 105 21.36 8.69 -2.97
C PHE A 105 22.80 9.05 -3.34
N HIS A 106 23.24 8.60 -4.51
CA HIS A 106 24.52 8.98 -5.08
C HIS A 106 24.22 10.09 -6.09
N PRO A 107 24.42 11.36 -5.70
CA PRO A 107 24.21 12.44 -6.64
C PRO A 107 25.15 12.27 -7.83
N THR A 108 24.66 12.64 -9.01
CA THR A 108 25.49 12.70 -10.21
C THR A 108 26.58 13.76 -10.03
N PRO A 109 27.76 13.62 -10.67
CA PRO A 109 28.82 14.63 -10.58
C PRO A 109 28.33 16.04 -10.92
N GLY A 110 27.45 16.17 -11.92
CA GLY A 110 26.84 17.45 -12.28
C GLY A 110 25.97 18.07 -11.18
N TRP A 111 25.26 17.26 -10.38
CA TRP A 111 24.56 17.77 -9.19
C TRP A 111 25.55 18.25 -8.13
N THR A 112 26.63 17.50 -7.89
CA THR A 112 27.68 17.87 -6.93
C THR A 112 28.34 19.20 -7.30
N THR A 113 28.66 19.41 -8.58
CA THR A 113 29.19 20.69 -9.07
C THR A 113 28.22 21.85 -8.82
N LYS A 114 26.93 21.66 -9.12
CA LYS A 114 25.90 22.67 -8.84
C LYS A 114 25.80 23.00 -7.36
N MET A 115 25.83 21.98 -6.50
CA MET A 115 25.77 22.19 -5.05
C MET A 115 27.00 22.92 -4.53
N ASN A 116 28.20 22.61 -5.02
CA ASN A 116 29.41 23.35 -4.66
C ASN A 116 29.32 24.83 -5.05
N ALA A 117 28.76 25.14 -6.23
CA ALA A 117 28.54 26.52 -6.66
C ALA A 117 27.52 27.25 -5.76
N VAL A 118 26.43 26.59 -5.37
CA VAL A 118 25.44 27.14 -4.42
C VAL A 118 26.08 27.42 -3.06
N GLN A 119 26.89 26.49 -2.54
CA GLN A 119 27.60 26.69 -1.27
C GLN A 119 28.62 27.84 -1.36
N ALA A 120 29.37 27.93 -2.46
CA ALA A 120 30.30 29.03 -2.71
C ALA A 120 29.57 30.38 -2.74
N ALA A 121 28.45 30.47 -3.47
CA ALA A 121 27.62 31.67 -3.51
C ALA A 121 27.04 32.03 -2.13
N LYS A 122 26.63 31.05 -1.32
CA LYS A 122 26.16 31.28 0.05
C LYS A 122 27.24 31.86 0.96
N VAL A 123 28.49 31.39 0.81
CA VAL A 123 29.64 31.91 1.57
C VAL A 123 30.06 33.30 1.07
N MET A 124 29.93 33.57 -0.22
CA MET A 124 30.36 34.83 -0.84
C MET A 124 29.29 35.94 -0.84
N GLY A 125 28.00 35.59 -0.72
CA GLY A 125 26.85 36.46 -1.02
C GLY A 125 25.98 36.85 0.18
N GLY A 126 26.59 37.20 1.32
CA GLY A 126 25.93 37.84 2.46
C GLY A 126 25.95 39.37 2.41
N LYS A 127 25.91 39.97 1.22
CA LYS A 127 25.94 41.43 1.06
C LYS A 127 25.07 41.85 -0.12
N ASN A 128 23.76 41.85 0.12
CA ASN A 128 22.83 42.63 -0.68
C ASN A 128 22.95 44.07 -0.17
N ASP A 129 23.67 44.91 -0.91
CA ASP A 129 23.70 46.34 -0.67
C ASP A 129 22.29 46.93 -0.90
N ILE A 130 21.69 47.47 0.17
CA ILE A 130 20.63 48.50 0.14
C ILE A 130 21.32 49.86 0.17
#